data_AF-Q48233-F1
#
_entry.id   AF-Q48233-F1
#
_cell.length_a   1.000
_cell.length_b   1.000
_cell.length_c   1.000
_cell.angle_alpha   90.00
_cell.angle_beta   90.00
_cell.angle_gamma   90.00
#
_symmetry.space_group_name_H-M   'P 1'
#
loop_
_entity.id
_entity.type
_entity.pdbx_description
1 polymer ?
#
loop_
_entity_poly.entity_id
_entity_poly.type
_entity_poly.pdbx_seq_one_letter_code
_entity_poly.pdbx_strand_id
1 'polypeptide(L)'
;MNIKNIAINFSSKKDFLNNFGKINNEKTSLSIINKNEIIIKGKKNDNSLNFTLLKNKKYLKPGKTYTISCDFILNKKISKTLPFDVPKIAFDCTINGKDNFDYQSSSSIPNEVGVWHKSLTVKVPKNCSNAWFRIYVGIEKDAGELLIKNIFISENNFDFIYLNNLFYHNEDNDTFSLLSDFKENYIEKCNDVSYLFRNGHYTFVNSIIKNINDSAIRKKFKLYLVMSKENVSGTLAYFNNIKNELNEQDSVLASDAIHFFARNLKWDTIKDIVNFFDKKGLYHNCIEYLYEKAQLYRRLKDKENELKYYNLALSIDENKNPNINWNLFFDSNNPGLSYRRDELKFILENLSDIQRIADSYPSSHINFKESPVFVFWDQGYDNAPLIVKSMIDRMKIIYGNKLVFLTGETIEAYIDIPARIESFRESKRAFFSDYIRTELLLRYGGTWIDSTVFTTNQFYKENLEILEKNDNNLYVLRIPENPYRISNWFLSTNQTGNRILALMYATMLIFAEKRNSLFEYYQYHTFFEILTQLDKQANEDFHKNYRNNYQPYAHDVLKNFRNDWDRELFNKLIACCPIQKLTYKSNLLHLRTHSFYKTIIRNAAFL
;
A
#
# COMPACT_ATOMS: atom_id res chain seq x y z
N MET A 1 10.47 30.98 4.76
CA MET A 1 9.19 30.58 5.39
C MET A 1 9.53 30.06 6.77
N ASN A 2 8.96 30.63 7.82
CA ASN A 2 9.28 30.23 9.20
C ASN A 2 8.22 29.25 9.68
N ILE A 3 8.66 28.07 10.08
CA ILE A 3 7.78 27.10 10.68
C ILE A 3 7.87 27.28 12.18
N LYS A 4 6.72 27.58 12.78
CA LYS A 4 6.65 27.81 14.21
C LYS A 4 6.57 26.47 14.92
N ASN A 5 7.58 26.18 15.74
CA ASN A 5 7.46 25.15 16.74
C ASN A 5 6.54 25.67 17.83
N ILE A 6 5.60 24.85 18.25
CA ILE A 6 4.80 25.15 19.42
C ILE A 6 5.62 24.59 20.58
N ALA A 7 6.27 25.48 21.34
CA ALA A 7 7.29 25.12 22.32
C ALA A 7 6.88 24.00 23.27
N ILE A 8 7.63 22.90 23.17
CA ILE A 8 7.49 21.70 23.98
C ILE A 8 8.86 21.36 24.55
N ASN A 9 9.36 22.23 25.42
CA ASN A 9 10.55 21.95 26.20
C ASN A 9 10.18 21.69 27.65
N PHE A 10 10.67 20.58 28.20
CA PHE A 10 10.51 20.24 29.60
C PHE A 10 11.74 19.47 30.10
N SER A 11 12.28 19.90 31.23
CA SER A 11 13.37 19.21 31.94
C SER A 11 12.93 18.72 33.32
N SER A 12 11.74 19.13 33.79
CA SER A 12 11.14 18.64 35.03
C SER A 12 9.67 18.27 34.85
N LYS A 13 9.13 17.47 35.79
CA LYS A 13 7.70 17.13 35.83
C LYS A 13 6.81 18.38 35.96
N LYS A 14 7.29 19.42 36.64
CA LYS A 14 6.56 20.68 36.79
C LYS A 14 6.46 21.42 35.46
N ASP A 15 7.57 21.50 34.72
CA ASP A 15 7.61 22.13 33.39
C ASP A 15 6.72 21.36 32.40
N PHE A 16 6.77 20.03 32.49
CA PHE A 16 5.88 19.17 31.72
C PHE A 16 4.40 19.50 32.00
N LEU A 17 3.96 19.51 33.26
CA LEU A 17 2.54 19.79 33.58
C LEU A 17 2.09 21.20 33.17
N ASN A 18 2.99 22.19 33.18
CA ASN A 18 2.69 23.56 32.74
C ASN A 18 2.42 23.66 31.22
N ASN A 19 3.11 22.82 30.43
CA ASN A 19 3.04 22.79 28.96
C ASN A 19 2.03 21.76 28.41
N PHE A 20 1.84 20.62 29.09
CA PHE A 20 1.12 19.41 28.60
C PHE A 20 -0.13 19.02 29.43
N GLY A 21 -0.66 19.95 30.22
CA GLY A 21 -1.90 19.73 30.96
C GLY A 21 -1.76 18.83 32.20
N LYS A 22 -2.90 18.47 32.80
CA LYS A 22 -2.95 17.68 34.04
C LYS A 22 -2.89 16.18 33.75
N ILE A 23 -2.09 15.45 34.54
CA ILE A 23 -2.09 13.99 34.59
C ILE A 23 -2.79 13.52 35.86
N ASN A 24 -3.55 12.43 35.79
CA ASN A 24 -4.11 11.77 36.97
C ASN A 24 -2.99 11.01 37.74
N ASN A 25 -2.38 11.67 38.71
CA ASN A 25 -1.29 11.14 39.55
C ASN A 25 -1.69 9.91 40.40
N GLU A 26 -2.99 9.68 40.64
CA GLU A 26 -3.48 8.49 41.35
C GLU A 26 -3.44 7.23 40.47
N LYS A 27 -3.56 7.42 39.15
CA LYS A 27 -3.57 6.33 38.17
C LYS A 27 -2.22 6.09 37.52
N THR A 28 -1.28 7.03 37.63
CA THR A 28 0.00 6.95 36.90
C THR A 28 1.22 7.48 37.62
N SER A 29 2.37 6.95 37.21
CA SER A 29 3.68 7.55 37.44
C SER A 29 4.24 8.10 36.14
N LEU A 30 4.61 9.38 36.16
CA LEU A 30 5.38 10.04 35.13
C LEU A 30 6.69 10.51 35.73
N SER A 31 7.80 10.17 35.08
CA SER A 31 9.15 10.64 35.40
C SER A 31 9.82 11.23 34.16
N ILE A 32 10.49 12.37 34.34
CA ILE A 32 11.36 12.96 33.33
C ILE A 32 12.77 12.45 33.59
N ILE A 33 13.39 11.81 32.59
CA ILE A 33 14.72 11.21 32.74
C ILE A 33 15.78 12.10 32.11
N ASN A 34 15.50 12.59 30.91
CA ASN A 34 16.30 13.59 30.21
C ASN A 34 15.37 14.70 29.71
N LYS A 35 15.95 15.80 29.23
CA LYS A 35 15.19 16.87 28.57
C LYS A 35 14.32 16.28 27.45
N ASN A 36 13.02 16.58 27.48
CA ASN A 36 12.02 16.11 26.51
C ASN A 36 11.80 14.59 26.44
N GLU A 37 12.21 13.85 27.48
CA GLU A 37 12.02 12.39 27.56
C GLU A 37 11.19 12.01 28.78
N ILE A 38 10.17 11.18 28.55
CA ILE A 38 9.20 10.83 29.58
C ILE A 38 9.13 9.31 29.70
N ILE A 39 9.25 8.79 30.92
CA ILE A 39 8.80 7.44 31.24
C ILE A 39 7.43 7.49 31.90
N ILE A 40 6.53 6.65 31.40
CA ILE A 40 5.16 6.48 31.91
C ILE A 40 4.94 5.04 32.33
N LYS A 41 4.35 4.87 33.52
CA LYS A 41 3.88 3.57 34.04
C LYS A 41 2.48 3.69 34.63
N GLY A 42 1.68 2.64 34.47
CA GLY A 42 0.37 2.51 35.12
C GLY A 42 0.49 2.19 36.60
N LYS A 43 -0.32 2.85 37.45
CA LYS A 43 -0.47 2.52 38.88
C LYS A 43 -1.77 1.78 39.20
N LYS A 44 -2.73 1.78 38.27
CA LYS A 44 -4.01 1.05 38.34
C LYS A 44 -4.28 0.41 36.99
N ASN A 45 -5.11 -0.64 36.93
CA ASN A 45 -5.57 -1.23 35.67
C ASN A 45 -6.59 -0.27 35.05
N ASP A 46 -6.10 0.69 34.27
CA ASP A 46 -6.93 1.66 33.56
C ASP A 46 -6.32 1.98 32.20
N ASN A 47 -7.07 1.63 31.17
CA ASN A 47 -6.70 1.75 29.77
C ASN A 47 -6.98 3.14 29.21
N SER A 48 -7.61 4.04 29.98
CA SER A 48 -7.90 5.41 29.59
C SER A 48 -6.71 6.35 29.79
N LEU A 49 -5.51 5.85 30.09
CA LEU A 49 -4.36 6.69 30.37
C LEU A 49 -3.97 7.52 29.15
N ASN A 50 -4.03 8.84 29.30
CA ASN A 50 -3.61 9.81 28.31
C ASN A 50 -3.08 11.10 28.95
N PHE A 51 -2.42 11.93 28.15
CA PHE A 51 -2.11 13.32 28.48
C PHE A 51 -2.46 14.25 27.31
N THR A 52 -2.84 15.49 27.65
CA THR A 52 -3.49 16.44 26.74
C THR A 52 -2.59 17.64 26.45
N LEU A 53 -2.21 17.83 25.18
CA LEU A 53 -1.32 18.89 24.75
C LEU A 53 -2.11 20.10 24.21
N LEU A 54 -1.76 21.30 24.66
CA LEU A 54 -2.27 22.59 24.15
C LEU A 54 -3.76 22.91 24.42
N LYS A 55 -4.50 22.10 25.17
CA LYS A 55 -5.91 22.39 25.51
C LYS A 55 -6.05 23.72 26.24
N ASN A 56 -7.01 24.54 25.80
CA ASN A 56 -7.30 25.88 26.33
C ASN A 56 -6.17 26.92 26.15
N LYS A 57 -5.12 26.62 25.39
CA LYS A 57 -4.00 27.55 25.17
C LYS A 57 -4.14 28.43 23.92
N LYS A 58 -5.23 28.26 23.15
CA LYS A 58 -5.53 28.97 21.88
C LYS A 58 -4.38 28.93 20.83
N TYR A 59 -3.47 27.96 20.91
CA TYR A 59 -2.37 27.82 19.94
C TYR A 59 -2.84 27.27 18.59
N LEU A 60 -3.71 26.26 18.62
CA LEU A 60 -4.24 25.62 17.41
C LEU A 60 -5.41 26.45 16.85
N LYS A 61 -5.15 27.18 15.76
CA LYS A 61 -6.13 28.11 15.18
C LYS A 61 -7.05 27.42 14.16
N PRO A 62 -8.36 27.72 14.15
CA PRO A 62 -9.29 27.22 13.14
C PRO A 62 -8.82 27.49 11.71
N GLY A 63 -8.96 26.49 10.84
CA GLY A 63 -8.59 26.56 9.43
C GLY A 63 -7.09 26.39 9.12
N LYS A 64 -6.23 26.36 10.15
CA LYS A 64 -4.79 26.08 10.01
C LYS A 64 -4.50 24.59 10.08
N THR A 65 -3.35 24.19 9.51
CA THR A 65 -2.86 22.81 9.56
C THR A 65 -1.70 22.71 10.53
N TYR A 66 -1.70 21.65 11.34
CA TYR A 66 -0.65 21.35 12.29
C TYR A 66 -0.26 19.88 12.18
N THR A 67 1.02 19.61 12.43
CA THR A 67 1.55 18.26 12.59
C THR A 67 2.08 18.09 14.00
N ILE A 68 1.69 17.01 14.66
CA ILE A 68 2.34 16.50 15.88
C ILE A 68 3.10 15.22 15.54
N SER A 69 4.29 15.03 16.12
CA SER A 69 5.03 13.78 16.07
C SER A 69 5.70 13.44 17.40
N CYS A 70 5.92 12.15 17.66
CA CYS A 70 6.70 11.68 18.80
C CYS A 70 7.20 10.24 18.59
N ASP A 71 8.26 9.88 19.29
CA ASP A 71 8.77 8.51 19.36
C ASP A 71 8.24 7.81 20.58
N PHE A 72 7.68 6.63 20.37
CA PHE A 72 7.34 5.70 21.43
C PHE A 72 8.38 4.58 21.49
N ILE A 73 8.97 4.34 22.66
CA ILE A 73 10.07 3.40 22.85
C ILE A 73 9.67 2.34 23.85
N LEU A 74 9.68 1.09 23.40
CA LEU A 74 9.47 -0.09 24.21
C LEU A 74 10.79 -0.82 24.38
N ASN A 75 11.39 -0.75 25.56
CA ASN A 75 12.62 -1.49 25.88
C ASN A 75 12.35 -2.97 26.19
N LYS A 76 11.11 -3.28 26.58
CA LYS A 76 10.62 -4.63 26.85
C LYS A 76 9.16 -4.70 26.41
N LYS A 77 8.71 -5.89 25.99
CA LYS A 77 7.29 -6.13 25.76
C LYS A 77 6.51 -5.88 27.05
N ILE A 78 5.36 -5.24 26.91
CA ILE A 78 4.42 -5.02 28.00
C ILE A 78 3.77 -6.38 28.33
N SER A 79 3.85 -6.79 29.59
CA SER A 79 3.51 -8.14 30.07
C SER A 79 2.01 -8.44 30.12
N LYS A 80 1.18 -7.40 30.03
CA LYS A 80 -0.28 -7.48 29.87
C LYS A 80 -0.67 -6.85 28.54
N THR A 81 -1.76 -7.31 27.94
CA THR A 81 -2.25 -6.80 26.65
C THR A 81 -2.44 -5.29 26.72
N LEU A 82 -1.69 -4.56 25.88
CA LEU A 82 -2.08 -3.21 25.50
C LEU A 82 -3.47 -3.31 24.83
N PRO A 83 -4.42 -2.42 25.16
CA PRO A 83 -5.64 -2.29 24.37
C PRO A 83 -5.28 -2.08 22.90
N PHE A 84 -6.05 -2.67 21.97
CA PHE A 84 -5.74 -2.69 20.52
C PHE A 84 -5.50 -1.29 19.90
N ASP A 85 -5.92 -0.20 20.54
CA ASP A 85 -5.89 1.16 20.01
C ASP A 85 -4.88 2.11 20.70
N VAL A 86 -3.94 1.62 21.52
CA VAL A 86 -2.95 2.46 22.23
C VAL A 86 -1.60 1.73 22.40
N PRO A 87 -0.45 2.44 22.53
CA PRO A 87 -0.25 3.89 22.49
C PRO A 87 -0.46 4.54 21.11
N LYS A 88 -1.07 5.74 21.05
CA LYS A 88 -1.30 6.51 19.82
C LYS A 88 -1.35 8.03 20.07
N ILE A 89 -1.32 8.83 19.00
CA ILE A 89 -1.59 10.27 19.03
C ILE A 89 -3.00 10.52 18.50
N ALA A 90 -3.76 11.41 19.13
CA ALA A 90 -5.08 11.83 18.70
C ALA A 90 -5.19 13.36 18.66
N PHE A 91 -6.08 13.84 17.81
CA PHE A 91 -6.53 15.21 17.73
C PHE A 91 -7.98 15.28 18.17
N ASP A 92 -8.27 16.24 19.02
CA ASP A 92 -9.58 16.47 19.60
C ASP A 92 -9.97 17.93 19.41
N CYS A 93 -11.29 18.17 19.34
CA CYS A 93 -11.77 19.53 19.17
C CYS A 93 -13.18 19.75 19.70
N THR A 94 -13.48 20.99 20.10
CA THR A 94 -14.82 21.44 20.48
C THR A 94 -15.48 22.10 19.29
N ILE A 95 -16.51 21.45 18.73
CA ILE A 95 -17.30 21.96 17.60
C ILE A 95 -18.71 22.24 18.10
N ASN A 96 -19.22 23.46 17.84
CA ASN A 96 -20.56 23.88 18.25
C ASN A 96 -20.83 23.63 19.75
N GLY A 97 -19.83 23.85 20.61
CA GLY A 97 -19.94 23.66 22.07
C GLY A 97 -19.83 22.20 22.56
N LYS A 98 -19.64 21.21 21.68
CA LYS A 98 -19.46 19.80 22.04
C LYS A 98 -18.03 19.35 21.80
N ASP A 99 -17.40 18.75 22.82
CA ASP A 99 -16.09 18.10 22.69
C ASP A 99 -16.22 16.83 21.84
N ASN A 100 -15.45 16.76 20.75
CA ASN A 100 -15.29 15.60 19.88
C ASN A 100 -13.93 14.98 20.19
N PHE A 101 -13.98 13.84 20.84
CA PHE A 101 -12.84 13.04 21.23
C PHE A 101 -12.44 12.13 20.06
N ASP A 102 -11.15 11.99 19.83
CA ASP A 102 -10.58 11.15 18.77
C ASP A 102 -11.09 11.55 17.37
N TYR A 103 -11.23 12.87 17.13
CA TYR A 103 -11.70 13.40 15.85
C TYR A 103 -10.82 12.94 14.68
N GLN A 104 -9.52 12.80 14.93
CA GLN A 104 -8.58 12.11 14.04
C GLN A 104 -7.46 11.52 14.90
N SER A 105 -6.91 10.36 14.55
CA SER A 105 -5.79 9.76 15.28
C SER A 105 -4.76 9.12 14.37
N SER A 106 -3.53 9.01 14.87
CA SER A 106 -2.54 8.09 14.34
C SER A 106 -2.98 6.64 14.63
N SER A 107 -2.34 5.70 13.96
CA SER A 107 -2.38 4.32 14.38
C SER A 107 -1.63 4.09 15.69
N SER A 108 -2.01 3.03 16.40
CA SER A 108 -1.30 2.59 17.59
C SER A 108 0.08 2.02 17.26
N ILE A 109 0.97 1.99 18.24
CA ILE A 109 2.23 1.24 18.15
C ILE A 109 1.98 -0.23 18.53
N PRO A 110 2.70 -1.20 17.95
CA PRO A 110 2.61 -2.60 18.36
C PRO A 110 3.31 -2.83 19.71
N ASN A 111 2.93 -3.90 20.40
CA ASN A 111 3.60 -4.36 21.64
C ASN A 111 4.92 -5.10 21.34
N GLU A 112 5.85 -4.41 20.70
CA GLU A 112 7.13 -4.95 20.26
C GLU A 112 8.29 -4.05 20.68
N VAL A 113 9.39 -4.69 21.08
CA VAL A 113 10.61 -3.98 21.48
C VAL A 113 11.14 -3.19 20.29
N GLY A 114 11.31 -1.89 20.45
CA GLY A 114 11.74 -1.01 19.37
C GLY A 114 11.41 0.46 19.62
N VAL A 115 11.74 1.26 18.61
CA VAL A 115 11.42 2.68 18.51
C VAL A 115 10.35 2.84 17.43
N TRP A 116 9.20 3.38 17.82
CA TRP A 116 8.03 3.54 16.97
C TRP A 116 7.72 5.03 16.84
N HIS A 117 8.14 5.62 15.71
CA HIS A 117 7.79 6.99 15.38
C HIS A 117 6.32 7.08 14.97
N LYS A 118 5.60 8.07 15.50
CA LYS A 118 4.22 8.37 15.09
C LYS A 118 4.05 9.85 14.84
N SER A 119 3.27 10.16 13.81
CA SER A 119 2.83 11.51 13.55
C SER A 119 1.38 11.60 13.11
N LEU A 120 0.80 12.78 13.31
CA LEU A 120 -0.57 13.10 12.99
C LEU A 120 -0.63 14.52 12.43
N THR A 121 -0.97 14.64 11.15
CA THR A 121 -1.25 15.92 10.49
C THR A 121 -2.75 16.17 10.46
N VAL A 122 -3.18 17.31 10.98
CA VAL A 122 -4.60 17.69 11.11
C VAL A 122 -4.83 19.11 10.61
N LYS A 123 -5.94 19.32 9.90
CA LYS A 123 -6.47 20.66 9.62
C LYS A 123 -7.55 20.98 10.64
N VAL A 124 -7.35 22.00 11.45
CA VAL A 124 -8.32 22.39 12.49
C VAL A 124 -9.64 22.82 11.83
N PRO A 125 -10.79 22.25 12.21
CA PRO A 125 -12.08 22.64 11.65
C PRO A 125 -12.34 24.14 11.80
N LYS A 126 -12.94 24.79 10.79
CA LYS A 126 -13.15 26.25 10.78
C LYS A 126 -14.09 26.74 11.89
N ASN A 127 -15.05 25.91 12.28
CA ASN A 127 -16.04 26.15 13.33
C ASN A 127 -15.60 25.63 14.71
N CYS A 128 -14.31 25.31 14.86
CA CYS A 128 -13.74 24.84 16.11
C CYS A 128 -13.57 26.01 17.09
N SER A 129 -14.03 25.83 18.32
CA SER A 129 -13.85 26.79 19.42
C SER A 129 -12.63 26.50 20.29
N ASN A 130 -12.19 25.23 20.32
CA ASN A 130 -11.02 24.78 21.07
C ASN A 130 -10.47 23.51 20.44
N ALA A 131 -9.15 23.39 20.30
CA ALA A 131 -8.51 22.23 19.68
C ALA A 131 -7.28 21.83 20.49
N TRP A 132 -7.03 20.54 20.60
CA TRP A 132 -5.89 20.00 21.34
C TRP A 132 -5.45 18.65 20.79
N PHE A 133 -4.22 18.28 21.12
CA PHE A 133 -3.73 16.93 20.87
C PHE A 133 -3.78 16.11 22.14
N ARG A 134 -3.77 14.80 22.00
CA ARG A 134 -3.73 13.87 23.11
C ARG A 134 -2.85 12.69 22.75
N ILE A 135 -1.97 12.31 23.66
CA ILE A 135 -1.21 11.07 23.53
C ILE A 135 -1.87 10.04 24.45
N TYR A 136 -2.41 9.00 23.84
CA TYR A 136 -2.94 7.83 24.53
C TYR A 136 -1.80 6.85 24.78
N VAL A 137 -1.72 6.35 26.01
CA VAL A 137 -0.65 5.45 26.45
C VAL A 137 -1.20 4.07 26.80
N GLY A 138 -2.27 4.02 27.60
CA GLY A 138 -3.00 2.78 27.93
C GLY A 138 -2.17 1.65 28.55
N ILE A 139 -1.31 1.97 29.51
CA ILE A 139 -0.50 0.97 30.24
C ILE A 139 -1.12 0.68 31.60
N GLU A 140 -1.47 -0.59 31.82
CA GLU A 140 -2.01 -1.07 33.09
C GLU A 140 -0.96 -1.17 34.21
N LYS A 141 -1.44 -1.39 35.44
CA LYS A 141 -0.57 -1.61 36.60
C LYS A 141 0.31 -2.84 36.39
N ASP A 142 1.60 -2.67 36.69
CA ASP A 142 2.65 -3.70 36.64
C ASP A 142 2.88 -4.31 35.23
N ALA A 143 2.35 -3.66 34.17
CA ALA A 143 2.46 -4.15 32.80
C ALA A 143 3.81 -3.80 32.13
N GLY A 144 4.53 -2.82 32.66
CA GLY A 144 5.82 -2.36 32.12
C GLY A 144 5.94 -0.84 32.14
N GLU A 145 6.83 -0.32 31.31
CA GLU A 145 7.05 1.11 31.13
C GLU A 145 7.14 1.46 29.64
N LEU A 146 6.65 2.65 29.29
CA LEU A 146 6.78 3.22 27.96
C LEU A 146 7.55 4.53 28.05
N LEU A 147 8.55 4.65 27.18
CA LEU A 147 9.32 5.85 27.02
C LEU A 147 8.78 6.63 25.83
N ILE A 148 8.57 7.93 26.00
CA ILE A 148 8.14 8.84 24.93
C ILE A 148 9.19 9.93 24.79
N LYS A 149 9.67 10.14 23.57
CA LYS A 149 10.67 11.15 23.22
C LYS A 149 10.22 11.98 22.02
N ASN A 150 10.96 13.06 21.76
CA ASN A 150 10.84 13.86 20.54
C ASN A 150 9.41 14.34 20.24
N ILE A 151 8.67 14.73 21.28
CA ILE A 151 7.33 15.32 21.10
C ILE A 151 7.50 16.67 20.42
N PHE A 152 7.00 16.77 19.20
CA PHE A 152 7.16 17.94 18.36
C PHE A 152 5.80 18.36 17.80
N ILE A 153 5.46 19.64 17.87
CA ILE A 153 4.21 20.17 17.28
C ILE A 153 4.54 21.42 16.47
N SER A 154 4.07 21.47 15.23
CA SER A 154 4.42 22.55 14.31
C SER A 154 3.24 22.94 13.40
N GLU A 155 3.16 24.24 13.03
CA GLU A 155 2.15 24.76 12.09
C GLU A 155 2.59 24.50 10.63
N ASN A 156 2.30 23.31 10.11
CA ASN A 156 2.55 22.89 8.73
C ASN A 156 1.74 21.61 8.42
N ASN A 157 2.05 20.95 7.30
CA ASN A 157 1.32 19.78 6.79
C ASN A 157 2.21 18.54 6.52
N PHE A 158 3.38 18.45 7.15
CA PHE A 158 4.31 17.34 7.03
C PHE A 158 5.00 17.05 8.37
N ASP A 159 5.72 15.94 8.44
CA ASP A 159 6.52 15.59 9.61
C ASP A 159 7.96 16.07 9.46
N PHE A 160 8.50 16.66 10.53
CA PHE A 160 9.84 17.25 10.52
C PHE A 160 10.98 16.26 10.69
N ILE A 161 10.69 15.06 11.18
CA ILE A 161 11.74 14.11 11.58
C ILE A 161 12.68 13.74 10.42
N TYR A 162 12.22 13.89 9.17
CA TYR A 162 12.97 13.58 7.96
C TYR A 162 13.61 14.81 7.29
N LEU A 163 13.60 15.99 7.93
CA LEU A 163 13.99 17.26 7.28
C LEU A 163 15.10 18.01 8.03
N ASN A 164 15.95 17.28 8.75
CA ASN A 164 16.95 17.85 9.64
C ASN A 164 17.99 18.73 8.90
N ASN A 165 18.11 18.61 7.58
CA ASN A 165 19.13 19.30 6.79
C ASN A 165 18.61 20.56 6.12
N LEU A 166 17.29 20.77 6.09
CA LEU A 166 16.68 21.92 5.40
C LEU A 166 16.46 23.12 6.32
N PHE A 167 16.53 22.96 7.64
CA PHE A 167 16.15 23.99 8.58
C PHE A 167 17.23 24.29 9.61
N TYR A 168 17.30 25.57 9.97
CA TYR A 168 17.97 26.05 11.17
C TYR A 168 16.93 26.33 12.25
N HIS A 169 17.19 25.85 13.47
CA HIS A 169 16.35 26.14 14.63
C HIS A 169 16.84 27.42 15.31
N ASN A 170 15.98 28.44 15.33
CA ASN A 170 16.18 29.63 16.15
C ASN A 170 15.61 29.36 17.55
N GLU A 171 16.50 29.21 18.54
CA GLU A 171 16.13 28.87 19.91
C GLU A 171 15.39 30.02 20.64
N ASP A 172 15.64 31.29 20.28
CA ASP A 172 15.08 32.45 20.99
C ASP A 172 13.56 32.57 20.82
N ASN A 173 13.07 32.22 19.63
CA ASN A 173 11.66 32.31 19.28
C ASN A 173 11.04 30.95 18.91
N ASP A 174 11.81 29.88 19.04
CA ASP A 174 11.44 28.49 18.74
C ASP A 174 10.83 28.35 17.34
N THR A 175 11.52 28.92 16.34
CA THR A 175 11.12 28.81 14.93
C THR A 175 12.18 28.12 14.10
N PHE A 176 11.72 27.28 13.18
CA PHE A 176 12.56 26.66 12.17
C PHE A 176 12.52 27.53 10.93
N SER A 177 13.69 28.05 10.57
CA SER A 177 13.88 28.86 9.37
C SER A 177 14.55 28.02 8.31
N LEU A 178 14.04 28.11 7.09
CA LEU A 178 14.60 27.37 5.98
C LEU A 178 16.02 27.88 5.66
N LEU A 179 16.98 26.96 5.54
CA LEU A 179 18.33 27.27 5.12
C LEU A 179 18.33 27.74 3.66
N SER A 180 19.15 28.75 3.37
CA SER A 180 19.31 29.28 2.01
C SER A 180 20.57 28.76 1.32
N ASP A 181 21.56 28.32 2.10
CA ASP A 181 22.75 27.65 1.58
C ASP A 181 22.50 26.15 1.45
N PHE A 182 22.73 25.63 0.24
CA PHE A 182 22.55 24.23 -0.11
C PHE A 182 23.89 23.53 -0.37
N LYS A 183 25.03 24.25 -0.39
CA LYS A 183 26.32 23.66 -0.71
C LYS A 183 26.79 22.66 0.35
N GLU A 184 26.65 23.01 1.62
CA GLU A 184 26.92 22.09 2.72
C GLU A 184 25.80 21.05 2.85
N ASN A 185 26.16 19.79 3.12
CA ASN A 185 25.23 18.66 3.25
C ASN A 185 24.24 18.57 2.08
N TYR A 186 24.74 18.82 0.86
CA TYR A 186 23.92 18.90 -0.35
C TYR A 186 23.12 17.61 -0.60
N ILE A 187 23.75 16.45 -0.42
CA ILE A 187 23.14 15.15 -0.66
C ILE A 187 22.01 14.90 0.35
N GLU A 188 22.23 15.22 1.61
CA GLU A 188 21.24 15.11 2.67
C GLU A 188 20.06 16.06 2.41
N LYS A 189 20.33 17.30 1.99
CA LYS A 189 19.28 18.24 1.56
C LYS A 189 18.52 17.75 0.33
N CYS A 190 19.19 17.11 -0.63
CA CYS A 190 18.55 16.47 -1.78
C CYS A 190 17.58 15.37 -1.33
N ASN A 191 17.97 14.53 -0.36
CA ASN A 191 17.12 13.50 0.21
C ASN A 191 15.88 14.09 0.89
N ASP A 192 16.04 15.13 1.71
CA ASP A 192 14.94 15.81 2.38
C ASP A 192 13.94 16.43 1.38
N VAL A 193 14.46 17.05 0.29
CA VAL A 193 13.60 17.58 -0.79
C VAL A 193 12.92 16.47 -1.59
N SER A 194 13.64 15.39 -1.89
CA SER A 194 13.08 14.21 -2.56
C SER A 194 11.94 13.60 -1.74
N TYR A 195 12.11 13.45 -0.43
CA TYR A 195 11.06 13.00 0.48
C TYR A 195 9.81 13.88 0.38
N LEU A 196 9.96 15.20 0.46
CA LEU A 196 8.85 16.14 0.33
C LEU A 196 8.17 16.05 -1.03
N PHE A 197 8.94 15.93 -2.11
CA PHE A 197 8.45 15.80 -3.47
C PHE A 197 7.66 14.51 -3.66
N ARG A 198 8.22 13.35 -3.26
CA ARG A 198 7.58 12.03 -3.38
C ARG A 198 6.27 11.94 -2.57
N ASN A 199 6.19 12.65 -1.46
CA ASN A 199 4.98 12.74 -0.61
C ASN A 199 4.00 13.86 -1.02
N GLY A 200 4.22 14.52 -2.16
CA GLY A 200 3.27 15.48 -2.73
C GLY A 200 3.27 16.87 -2.06
N HIS A 201 4.27 17.20 -1.24
CA HIS A 201 4.39 18.52 -0.58
C HIS A 201 4.93 19.60 -1.54
N TYR A 202 4.39 19.69 -2.77
CA TYR A 202 4.93 20.53 -3.86
C TYR A 202 4.96 22.03 -3.55
N THR A 203 3.96 22.54 -2.84
CA THR A 203 3.94 23.94 -2.40
C THR A 203 5.12 24.25 -1.48
N PHE A 204 5.51 23.29 -0.65
CA PHE A 204 6.63 23.41 0.24
C PHE A 204 7.96 23.29 -0.51
N VAL A 205 8.09 22.31 -1.41
CA VAL A 205 9.23 22.18 -2.33
C VAL A 205 9.45 23.49 -3.12
N ASN A 206 8.40 24.14 -3.59
CA ASN A 206 8.50 25.45 -4.25
C ASN A 206 9.04 26.55 -3.33
N SER A 207 8.62 26.55 -2.06
CA SER A 207 9.11 27.49 -1.06
C SER A 207 10.60 27.26 -0.78
N ILE A 208 11.03 25.99 -0.77
CA ILE A 208 12.42 25.61 -0.65
C ILE A 208 13.25 26.19 -1.79
N ILE A 209 12.84 25.89 -3.02
CA ILE A 209 13.55 26.30 -4.24
C ILE A 209 13.68 27.83 -4.31
N LYS A 210 12.65 28.57 -3.92
CA LYS A 210 12.71 30.05 -3.88
C LYS A 210 13.74 30.59 -2.89
N ASN A 211 14.05 29.85 -1.83
CA ASN A 211 14.97 30.25 -0.76
C ASN A 211 16.43 29.88 -1.04
N ILE A 212 16.71 29.01 -2.02
CA ILE A 212 18.07 28.61 -2.36
C ILE A 212 18.83 29.81 -2.94
N ASN A 213 19.93 30.23 -2.31
CA ASN A 213 20.71 31.38 -2.79
C ASN A 213 21.46 31.07 -4.08
N ASP A 214 22.08 29.89 -4.18
CA ASP A 214 22.86 29.48 -5.34
C ASP A 214 21.97 29.28 -6.58
N SER A 215 22.23 30.03 -7.65
CA SER A 215 21.41 30.02 -8.86
C SER A 215 21.53 28.71 -9.64
N ALA A 216 22.68 28.04 -9.60
CA ALA A 216 22.90 26.77 -10.29
C ALA A 216 22.13 25.64 -9.59
N ILE A 217 22.24 25.55 -8.25
CA ILE A 217 21.45 24.58 -7.47
C ILE A 217 19.96 24.82 -7.66
N ARG A 218 19.53 26.07 -7.56
CA ARG A 218 18.12 26.47 -7.76
C ARG A 218 17.61 26.06 -9.13
N LYS A 219 18.43 26.20 -10.19
CA LYS A 219 18.10 25.77 -11.55
C LYS A 219 17.88 24.25 -11.60
N LYS A 220 18.75 23.45 -11.00
CA LYS A 220 18.58 21.98 -10.94
C LYS A 220 17.28 21.59 -10.20
N PHE A 221 17.08 22.12 -8.99
CA PHE A 221 15.94 21.74 -8.15
C PHE A 221 14.59 22.19 -8.74
N LYS A 222 14.58 23.21 -9.60
CA LYS A 222 13.36 23.61 -10.34
C LYS A 222 12.81 22.46 -11.19
N LEU A 223 13.59 21.42 -11.52
CA LEU A 223 13.09 20.21 -12.16
C LEU A 223 11.95 19.56 -11.35
N TYR A 224 12.01 19.55 -10.01
CA TYR A 224 10.91 19.06 -9.15
C TYR A 224 9.59 19.80 -9.40
N LEU A 225 9.64 21.11 -9.65
CA LEU A 225 8.44 21.92 -9.93
C LEU A 225 7.90 21.72 -11.34
N VAL A 226 8.74 21.31 -12.27
CA VAL A 226 8.29 20.97 -13.63
C VAL A 226 7.65 19.58 -13.60
N MET A 227 8.28 18.62 -12.91
CA MET A 227 7.74 17.28 -12.69
C MET A 227 6.39 17.29 -11.96
N SER A 228 6.23 18.14 -10.93
CA SER A 228 4.96 18.21 -10.17
C SER A 228 3.76 18.73 -10.95
N LYS A 229 3.97 19.28 -12.15
CA LYS A 229 2.89 19.68 -13.07
C LYS A 229 2.43 18.55 -13.99
N GLU A 230 3.09 17.40 -13.93
CA GLU A 230 2.78 16.21 -14.75
C GLU A 230 2.83 16.45 -16.28
N ASN A 231 3.47 17.54 -16.72
CA ASN A 231 3.67 17.83 -18.14
C ASN A 231 4.95 17.17 -18.66
N VAL A 232 4.82 15.97 -19.23
CA VAL A 232 5.93 15.13 -19.70
C VAL A 232 6.85 15.86 -20.68
N SER A 233 6.29 16.47 -21.73
CA SER A 233 7.07 17.17 -22.77
C SER A 233 7.80 18.39 -22.20
N GLY A 234 7.12 19.14 -21.32
CA GLY A 234 7.71 20.29 -20.63
C GLY A 234 8.85 19.87 -19.70
N THR A 235 8.67 18.77 -18.95
CA THR A 235 9.72 18.21 -18.08
C THR A 235 10.91 17.73 -18.89
N LEU A 236 10.69 17.01 -19.99
CA LEU A 236 11.79 16.53 -20.84
C LEU A 236 12.57 17.69 -21.46
N ALA A 237 11.90 18.74 -21.92
CA ALA A 237 12.54 19.94 -22.45
C ALA A 237 13.37 20.66 -21.37
N TYR A 238 12.82 20.80 -20.17
CA TYR A 238 13.53 21.41 -19.04
C TYR A 238 14.74 20.57 -18.61
N PHE A 239 14.57 19.27 -18.49
CA PHE A 239 15.63 18.32 -18.19
C PHE A 239 16.77 18.43 -19.20
N ASN A 240 16.47 18.43 -20.51
CA ASN A 240 17.48 18.57 -21.55
C ASN A 240 18.27 19.88 -21.48
N ASN A 241 17.68 20.96 -20.95
CA ASN A 241 18.38 22.23 -20.71
C ASN A 241 19.40 22.12 -19.57
N ILE A 242 19.06 21.40 -18.50
CA ILE A 242 19.90 21.33 -17.28
C ILE A 242 20.80 20.10 -17.20
N LYS A 243 20.57 19.05 -18.00
CA LYS A 243 21.22 17.74 -17.82
C LYS A 243 22.74 17.81 -17.81
N ASN A 244 23.35 18.71 -18.58
CA ASN A 244 24.80 18.87 -18.64
C ASN A 244 25.42 19.47 -17.37
N GLU A 245 24.61 20.13 -16.54
CA GLU A 245 25.01 20.75 -15.26
C GLU A 245 24.89 19.77 -14.08
N LEU A 246 24.29 18.59 -14.30
CA LEU A 246 24.20 17.55 -13.28
C LEU A 246 25.54 16.86 -13.07
N ASN A 247 25.84 16.56 -11.81
CA ASN A 247 27.06 15.89 -11.33
C ASN A 247 26.70 14.82 -10.30
N GLU A 248 27.67 14.01 -9.87
CA GLU A 248 27.47 12.84 -8.99
C GLU A 248 26.61 13.10 -7.73
N GLN A 249 26.65 14.31 -7.17
CA GLN A 249 25.86 14.67 -5.98
C GLN A 249 24.34 14.82 -6.27
N ASP A 250 23.95 14.89 -7.55
CA ASP A 250 22.56 15.00 -8.01
C ASP A 250 21.87 13.64 -8.22
N SER A 251 22.46 12.54 -7.76
CA SER A 251 21.95 11.17 -7.98
C SER A 251 20.50 10.98 -7.50
N VAL A 252 20.12 11.59 -6.39
CA VAL A 252 18.75 11.58 -5.85
C VAL A 252 17.76 12.26 -6.81
N LEU A 253 18.11 13.46 -7.30
CA LEU A 253 17.30 14.19 -8.29
C LEU A 253 17.22 13.40 -9.61
N ALA A 254 18.30 12.72 -10.01
CA ALA A 254 18.34 11.89 -11.20
C ALA A 254 17.40 10.66 -11.08
N SER A 255 17.36 10.00 -9.92
CA SER A 255 16.37 8.93 -9.63
C SER A 255 14.95 9.48 -9.73
N ASP A 256 14.63 10.60 -9.07
CA ASP A 256 13.28 11.18 -9.17
C ASP A 256 12.87 11.54 -10.60
N ALA A 257 13.83 12.01 -11.41
CA ALA A 257 13.62 12.26 -12.83
C ALA A 257 13.38 10.98 -13.63
N ILE A 258 14.18 9.93 -13.43
CA ILE A 258 13.96 8.63 -14.08
C ILE A 258 12.60 8.07 -13.71
N HIS A 259 12.23 8.08 -12.42
CA HIS A 259 10.93 7.59 -11.97
C HIS A 259 9.78 8.33 -12.65
N PHE A 260 9.87 9.66 -12.74
CA PHE A 260 8.90 10.47 -13.47
C PHE A 260 8.84 10.07 -14.94
N PHE A 261 9.98 9.92 -15.62
CA PHE A 261 10.03 9.58 -17.03
C PHE A 261 9.60 8.14 -17.32
N ALA A 262 9.91 7.18 -16.45
CA ALA A 262 9.53 5.77 -16.55
C ALA A 262 8.02 5.55 -16.68
N ARG A 263 7.23 6.42 -16.05
CA ARG A 263 5.77 6.38 -16.11
C ARG A 263 5.20 6.94 -17.42
N ASN A 264 6.00 7.70 -18.17
CA ASN A 264 5.48 8.67 -19.13
C ASN A 264 6.15 8.64 -20.52
N LEU A 265 7.35 8.05 -20.64
CA LEU A 265 8.14 8.01 -21.87
C LEU A 265 8.34 6.57 -22.37
N LYS A 266 8.76 6.45 -23.63
CA LYS A 266 9.21 5.18 -24.21
C LYS A 266 10.53 4.75 -23.55
N TRP A 267 10.67 3.45 -23.32
CA TRP A 267 11.85 2.87 -22.66
C TRP A 267 13.17 3.15 -23.36
N ASP A 268 13.20 3.21 -24.71
CA ASP A 268 14.41 3.58 -25.44
C ASP A 268 14.86 5.02 -25.13
N THR A 269 13.92 5.95 -25.01
CA THR A 269 14.22 7.33 -24.61
C THR A 269 14.76 7.39 -23.18
N ILE A 270 14.19 6.59 -22.28
CA ILE A 270 14.67 6.50 -20.90
C ILE A 270 16.07 5.87 -20.84
N LYS A 271 16.37 4.89 -21.72
CA LYS A 271 17.71 4.32 -21.88
C LYS A 271 18.75 5.38 -22.21
N ASP A 272 18.43 6.31 -23.11
CA ASP A 272 19.35 7.40 -23.45
C ASP A 272 19.60 8.34 -22.27
N ILE A 273 18.56 8.61 -21.47
CA ILE A 273 18.66 9.42 -20.25
C ILE A 273 19.53 8.72 -19.20
N VAL A 274 19.30 7.43 -18.95
CA VAL A 274 20.09 6.61 -18.02
C VAL A 274 21.55 6.51 -18.48
N ASN A 275 21.80 6.25 -19.76
CA ASN A 275 23.16 6.22 -20.31
C ASN A 275 23.87 7.57 -20.14
N PHE A 276 23.14 8.67 -20.28
CA PHE A 276 23.68 10.01 -20.03
C PHE A 276 24.05 10.18 -18.55
N PHE A 277 23.18 9.76 -17.63
CA PHE A 277 23.44 9.82 -16.20
C PHE A 277 24.61 8.95 -15.76
N ASP A 278 24.77 7.77 -16.37
CA ASP A 278 25.92 6.90 -16.12
C ASP A 278 27.24 7.55 -16.50
N LYS A 279 27.28 8.19 -17.68
CA LYS A 279 28.46 8.95 -18.13
C LYS A 279 28.81 10.11 -17.19
N LYS A 280 27.84 10.61 -16.43
CA LYS A 280 27.99 11.67 -15.43
C LYS A 280 28.35 11.18 -14.03
N GLY A 281 28.45 9.86 -13.82
CA GLY A 281 28.76 9.29 -12.50
C GLY A 281 27.57 9.33 -11.51
N LEU A 282 26.36 9.60 -11.98
CA LEU A 282 25.16 9.79 -11.14
C LEU A 282 24.61 8.51 -10.48
N TYR A 283 25.30 7.38 -10.66
CA TYR A 283 24.88 6.08 -10.14
C TYR A 283 25.48 5.75 -8.76
N HIS A 284 26.48 6.50 -8.28
CA HIS A 284 27.13 6.19 -7.01
C HIS A 284 26.19 6.45 -5.82
N ASN A 285 26.07 5.45 -4.95
CA ASN A 285 25.39 5.51 -3.65
C ASN A 285 23.87 5.80 -3.66
N CYS A 286 23.21 5.78 -4.82
CA CYS A 286 21.75 5.88 -4.90
C CYS A 286 21.12 4.51 -5.21
N ILE A 287 20.69 3.82 -4.15
CA ILE A 287 20.03 2.50 -4.23
C ILE A 287 18.81 2.54 -5.17
N GLU A 288 17.98 3.58 -5.04
CA GLU A 288 16.75 3.72 -5.85
C GLU A 288 17.06 3.88 -7.34
N TYR A 289 18.08 4.67 -7.69
CA TYR A 289 18.54 4.78 -9.09
C TYR A 289 18.95 3.42 -9.66
N LEU A 290 19.67 2.60 -8.91
CA LEU A 290 20.11 1.27 -9.36
C LEU A 290 18.92 0.32 -9.57
N TYR A 291 17.92 0.34 -8.69
CA TYR A 291 16.70 -0.44 -8.88
C TYR A 291 15.90 0.01 -10.10
N GLU A 292 15.69 1.32 -10.29
CA GLU A 292 15.02 1.87 -11.47
C GLU A 292 15.75 1.50 -12.77
N LYS A 293 17.08 1.54 -12.73
CA LYS A 293 17.92 1.12 -13.85
C LYS A 293 17.80 -0.37 -14.17
N ALA A 294 17.82 -1.23 -13.17
CA ALA A 294 17.59 -2.67 -13.37
C ALA A 294 16.21 -2.92 -14.02
N GLN A 295 15.18 -2.19 -13.59
CA GLN A 295 13.84 -2.27 -14.15
C GLN A 295 13.77 -1.80 -15.61
N LEU A 296 14.49 -0.74 -15.97
CA LEU A 296 14.63 -0.29 -17.35
C LEU A 296 15.21 -1.41 -18.23
N TYR A 297 16.33 -2.02 -17.84
CA TYR A 297 16.96 -3.06 -18.66
C TYR A 297 16.10 -4.31 -18.81
N ARG A 298 15.33 -4.67 -17.78
CA ARG A 298 14.30 -5.71 -17.91
C ARG A 298 13.30 -5.40 -19.01
N ARG A 299 12.78 -4.16 -19.06
CA ARG A 299 11.81 -3.73 -20.09
C ARG A 299 12.41 -3.81 -21.50
N LEU A 300 13.71 -3.52 -21.62
CA LEU A 300 14.48 -3.63 -22.85
C LEU A 300 14.87 -5.09 -23.17
N LYS A 301 14.50 -6.06 -22.33
CA LYS A 301 14.87 -7.48 -22.43
C LYS A 301 16.39 -7.72 -22.38
N ASP A 302 17.11 -6.84 -21.69
CA ASP A 302 18.55 -6.93 -21.44
C ASP A 302 18.79 -7.54 -20.05
N LYS A 303 18.78 -8.88 -20.01
CA LYS A 303 18.87 -9.65 -18.77
C LYS A 303 20.22 -9.49 -18.05
N GLU A 304 21.29 -9.24 -18.80
CA GLU A 304 22.64 -9.06 -18.24
C GLU A 304 22.70 -7.79 -17.40
N ASN A 305 22.31 -6.65 -17.98
CA ASN A 305 22.33 -5.39 -17.27
C ASN A 305 21.26 -5.32 -16.17
N GLU A 306 20.09 -5.91 -16.39
CA GLU A 306 19.07 -6.08 -15.35
C GLU A 306 19.68 -6.72 -14.09
N LEU A 307 20.27 -7.92 -14.23
CA LEU A 307 20.81 -8.66 -13.09
C LEU A 307 22.00 -7.95 -12.45
N LYS A 308 22.86 -7.34 -13.27
CA LYS A 308 24.02 -6.55 -12.81
C LYS A 308 23.59 -5.43 -11.86
N TYR A 309 22.66 -4.56 -12.29
CA TYR A 309 22.25 -3.42 -11.48
C TYR A 309 21.39 -3.82 -10.30
N TYR A 310 20.61 -4.90 -10.45
CA TYR A 310 19.85 -5.46 -9.34
C TYR A 310 20.76 -5.98 -8.21
N ASN A 311 21.76 -6.80 -8.55
CA ASN A 311 22.72 -7.32 -7.57
C ASN A 311 23.54 -6.20 -6.92
N LEU A 312 23.91 -5.18 -7.69
CA LEU A 312 24.60 -4.02 -7.15
C LEU A 312 23.72 -3.28 -6.14
N ALA A 313 22.45 -3.00 -6.47
CA ALA A 313 21.51 -2.37 -5.54
C ALA A 313 21.38 -3.16 -4.23
N LEU A 314 21.17 -4.49 -4.33
CA LEU A 314 21.07 -5.37 -3.16
C LEU A 314 22.34 -5.41 -2.30
N SER A 315 23.52 -5.30 -2.91
CA SER A 315 24.80 -5.36 -2.20
C SER A 315 25.05 -4.15 -1.31
N ILE A 316 24.47 -3.00 -1.64
CA ILE A 316 24.61 -1.75 -0.88
C ILE A 316 23.36 -1.39 -0.06
N ASP A 317 22.24 -2.08 -0.27
CA ASP A 317 20.99 -1.93 0.50
C ASP A 317 21.12 -2.68 1.84
N GLU A 318 21.57 -1.96 2.87
CA GLU A 318 21.67 -2.43 4.26
C GLU A 318 20.30 -2.57 4.94
N ASN A 319 19.27 -1.89 4.42
CA ASN A 319 17.92 -1.83 5.00
C ASN A 319 16.93 -2.78 4.32
N LYS A 320 17.40 -3.70 3.47
CA LYS A 320 16.52 -4.67 2.80
C LYS A 320 15.80 -5.55 3.83
N ASN A 321 14.49 -5.70 3.67
CA ASN A 321 13.68 -6.52 4.57
C ASN A 321 14.07 -8.02 4.43
N PRO A 322 14.45 -8.71 5.53
CA PRO A 322 14.93 -10.09 5.48
C PRO A 322 13.85 -11.12 5.17
N ASN A 323 12.57 -10.79 5.37
CA ASN A 323 11.45 -11.71 5.12
C ASN A 323 11.07 -11.77 3.63
N ILE A 324 11.54 -10.82 2.82
CA ILE A 324 11.33 -10.83 1.37
C ILE A 324 12.38 -11.71 0.71
N ASN A 325 11.92 -12.71 -0.06
CA ASN A 325 12.77 -13.44 -0.98
C ASN A 325 13.08 -12.57 -2.20
N TRP A 326 14.16 -11.80 -2.12
CA TRP A 326 14.60 -10.86 -3.14
C TRP A 326 14.85 -11.53 -4.51
N ASN A 327 15.27 -12.80 -4.56
CA ASN A 327 15.45 -13.50 -5.84
C ASN A 327 14.13 -13.75 -6.56
N LEU A 328 13.08 -14.16 -5.83
CA LEU A 328 11.73 -14.31 -6.36
C LEU A 328 11.07 -12.95 -6.61
N PHE A 329 11.30 -11.99 -5.74
CA PHE A 329 10.67 -10.68 -5.81
C PHE A 329 11.01 -9.94 -7.11
N PHE A 330 12.17 -10.21 -7.68
CA PHE A 330 12.59 -9.69 -8.98
C PHE A 330 12.77 -10.77 -10.05
N ASP A 331 11.97 -11.83 -10.05
CA ASP A 331 12.01 -12.84 -11.11
C ASP A 331 11.67 -12.28 -12.50
N SER A 332 12.09 -12.99 -13.55
CA SER A 332 11.91 -12.59 -14.96
C SER A 332 10.51 -12.83 -15.52
N ASN A 333 9.61 -13.44 -14.75
CA ASN A 333 8.29 -13.87 -15.20
C ASN A 333 7.22 -12.82 -14.98
N ASN A 334 7.60 -11.66 -14.43
CA ASN A 334 6.66 -10.60 -14.07
C ASN A 334 6.70 -9.42 -15.06
N PRO A 335 5.57 -9.06 -15.70
CA PRO A 335 5.50 -7.91 -16.61
C PRO A 335 5.43 -6.54 -15.89
N GLY A 336 5.34 -6.47 -14.55
CA GLY A 336 5.00 -5.28 -13.77
C GLY A 336 6.12 -4.64 -12.92
N LEU A 337 7.36 -5.14 -12.98
CA LEU A 337 8.38 -4.86 -11.94
C LEU A 337 8.79 -3.40 -11.72
N SER A 338 8.39 -2.50 -12.62
CA SER A 338 8.63 -1.06 -12.50
C SER A 338 8.07 -0.46 -11.21
N TYR A 339 7.07 -1.09 -10.57
CA TYR A 339 6.38 -0.52 -9.41
C TYR A 339 6.51 -1.32 -8.13
N ARG A 340 7.15 -2.50 -8.18
CA ARG A 340 7.14 -3.43 -7.05
C ARG A 340 7.86 -2.91 -5.83
N ARG A 341 8.94 -2.13 -6.03
CA ARG A 341 9.61 -1.41 -4.93
C ARG A 341 8.68 -0.40 -4.27
N ASP A 342 7.93 0.37 -5.07
CA ASP A 342 6.94 1.31 -4.54
C ASP A 342 5.80 0.58 -3.80
N GLU A 343 5.33 -0.56 -4.31
CA GLU A 343 4.32 -1.40 -3.67
C GLU A 343 4.80 -1.99 -2.34
N LEU A 344 6.05 -2.49 -2.30
CA LEU A 344 6.69 -2.97 -1.08
C LEU A 344 6.87 -1.86 -0.06
N LYS A 345 7.38 -0.71 -0.49
CA LYS A 345 7.53 0.47 0.37
C LYS A 345 6.19 0.88 0.96
N PHE A 346 5.16 0.97 0.13
CA PHE A 346 3.80 1.27 0.57
C PHE A 346 3.31 0.25 1.61
N ILE A 347 3.48 -1.05 1.38
CA ILE A 347 3.06 -2.06 2.35
C ILE A 347 3.85 -1.94 3.65
N LEU A 348 5.18 -1.79 3.60
CA LEU A 348 6.02 -1.67 4.80
C LEU A 348 5.67 -0.44 5.64
N GLU A 349 5.42 0.71 5.01
CA GLU A 349 5.00 1.94 5.67
C GLU A 349 3.62 1.82 6.35
N ASN A 350 2.80 0.84 5.94
CA ASN A 350 1.44 0.65 6.42
C ASN A 350 1.23 -0.70 7.11
N LEU A 351 2.28 -1.50 7.30
CA LEU A 351 2.16 -2.93 7.66
C LEU A 351 1.45 -3.11 9.00
N SER A 352 1.79 -2.30 10.00
CA SER A 352 1.16 -2.37 11.32
C SER A 352 -0.34 -2.07 11.27
N ASP A 353 -0.76 -1.12 10.44
CA ASP A 353 -2.19 -0.81 10.25
C ASP A 353 -2.91 -1.90 9.47
N ILE A 354 -2.26 -2.43 8.43
CA ILE A 354 -2.76 -3.56 7.67
C ILE A 354 -3.00 -4.77 8.59
N GLN A 355 -2.02 -5.11 9.42
CA GLN A 355 -2.12 -6.22 10.37
C GLN A 355 -3.19 -5.97 11.43
N ARG A 356 -3.25 -4.77 12.01
CA ARG A 356 -4.27 -4.42 13.01
C ARG A 356 -5.70 -4.55 12.46
N ILE A 357 -5.95 -4.07 11.24
CA ILE A 357 -7.26 -4.26 10.58
C ILE A 357 -7.48 -5.75 10.29
N ALA A 358 -6.48 -6.47 9.80
CA ALA A 358 -6.63 -7.90 9.53
C ALA A 358 -6.92 -8.72 10.80
N ASP A 359 -6.36 -8.33 11.95
CA ASP A 359 -6.59 -8.97 13.26
C ASP A 359 -8.04 -8.81 13.75
N SER A 360 -8.79 -7.81 13.26
CA SER A 360 -10.22 -7.66 13.59
C SER A 360 -11.14 -8.64 12.84
N TYR A 361 -10.59 -9.47 11.96
CA TYR A 361 -11.31 -10.50 11.21
C TYR A 361 -10.82 -11.90 11.62
N PRO A 362 -11.22 -12.42 12.79
CA PRO A 362 -10.81 -13.76 13.22
C PRO A 362 -11.32 -14.80 12.22
N SER A 363 -10.48 -15.78 11.91
CA SER A 363 -10.84 -16.83 10.98
C SER A 363 -11.81 -17.83 11.61
N SER A 364 -12.78 -18.29 10.83
CA SER A 364 -13.70 -19.36 11.23
C SER A 364 -14.05 -20.24 10.05
N HIS A 365 -14.02 -21.56 10.25
CA HIS A 365 -14.34 -22.51 9.19
C HIS A 365 -15.84 -22.51 8.87
N ILE A 366 -16.15 -22.60 7.58
CA ILE A 366 -17.52 -22.72 7.06
C ILE A 366 -17.77 -24.11 6.50
N ASN A 367 -19.04 -24.47 6.36
CA ASN A 367 -19.43 -25.60 5.53
C ASN A 367 -19.21 -25.25 4.05
N PHE A 368 -18.01 -25.56 3.55
CA PHE A 368 -17.60 -25.17 2.19
C PHE A 368 -18.50 -25.75 1.09
N LYS A 369 -19.08 -26.94 1.31
CA LYS A 369 -19.99 -27.59 0.36
C LYS A 369 -21.26 -26.78 0.09
N GLU A 370 -21.72 -26.03 1.08
CA GLU A 370 -22.91 -25.18 1.02
C GLU A 370 -22.56 -23.68 0.86
N SER A 371 -21.27 -23.38 0.68
CA SER A 371 -20.79 -22.00 0.56
C SER A 371 -21.11 -21.37 -0.81
N PRO A 372 -21.21 -20.03 -0.88
CA PRO A 372 -21.54 -19.33 -2.11
C PRO A 372 -20.40 -19.37 -3.14
N VAL A 373 -20.79 -19.37 -4.42
CA VAL A 373 -19.90 -19.19 -5.56
C VAL A 373 -20.23 -17.86 -6.22
N PHE A 374 -19.39 -16.86 -5.99
CA PHE A 374 -19.57 -15.50 -6.47
C PHE A 374 -19.01 -15.32 -7.88
N VAL A 375 -19.82 -14.66 -8.72
CA VAL A 375 -19.42 -14.17 -10.04
C VAL A 375 -19.98 -12.77 -10.21
N PHE A 376 -19.15 -11.84 -10.69
CA PHE A 376 -19.52 -10.43 -10.81
C PHE A 376 -19.45 -9.94 -12.26
N TRP A 377 -20.48 -9.20 -12.67
CA TRP A 377 -20.46 -8.36 -13.86
C TRP A 377 -21.29 -7.11 -13.64
N ASP A 378 -20.59 -5.98 -13.46
CA ASP A 378 -21.17 -4.71 -13.02
C ASP A 378 -22.35 -4.25 -13.88
N GLN A 379 -22.28 -4.41 -15.21
CA GLN A 379 -23.33 -3.98 -16.15
C GLN A 379 -24.58 -4.88 -16.17
N GLY A 380 -24.59 -5.97 -15.39
CA GLY A 380 -25.69 -6.94 -15.37
C GLY A 380 -25.65 -7.95 -16.52
N TYR A 381 -26.48 -9.00 -16.40
CA TYR A 381 -26.49 -10.12 -17.34
C TYR A 381 -26.86 -9.66 -18.76
N ASP A 382 -27.91 -8.86 -18.92
CA ASP A 382 -28.44 -8.49 -20.24
C ASP A 382 -27.46 -7.66 -21.07
N ASN A 383 -26.66 -6.81 -20.43
CA ASN A 383 -25.64 -6.00 -21.09
C ASN A 383 -24.28 -6.73 -21.20
N ALA A 384 -24.15 -7.93 -20.65
CA ALA A 384 -22.91 -8.67 -20.70
C ALA A 384 -22.60 -9.21 -22.12
N PRO A 385 -21.32 -9.28 -22.51
CA PRO A 385 -20.90 -9.95 -23.75
C PRO A 385 -21.38 -11.40 -23.81
N LEU A 386 -21.63 -11.92 -25.02
CA LEU A 386 -22.15 -13.29 -25.22
C LEU A 386 -21.32 -14.36 -24.52
N ILE A 387 -19.98 -14.22 -24.53
CA ILE A 387 -19.11 -15.16 -23.83
C ILE A 387 -19.34 -15.13 -22.31
N VAL A 388 -19.57 -13.96 -21.72
CA VAL A 388 -19.85 -13.81 -20.29
C VAL A 388 -21.19 -14.46 -19.95
N LYS A 389 -22.25 -14.17 -20.72
CA LYS A 389 -23.56 -14.82 -20.57
C LYS A 389 -23.45 -16.35 -20.59
N SER A 390 -22.75 -16.86 -21.61
CA SER A 390 -22.53 -18.31 -21.79
C SER A 390 -21.81 -18.95 -20.60
N MET A 391 -20.80 -18.27 -20.03
CA MET A 391 -20.08 -18.78 -18.86
C MET A 391 -20.94 -18.72 -17.60
N ILE A 392 -21.72 -17.65 -17.40
CA ILE A 392 -22.68 -17.56 -16.29
C ILE A 392 -23.70 -18.70 -16.36
N ASP A 393 -24.28 -18.96 -17.53
CA ASP A 393 -25.29 -20.04 -17.67
C ASP A 393 -24.69 -21.43 -17.45
N ARG A 394 -23.46 -21.64 -17.91
CA ARG A 394 -22.69 -22.84 -17.56
C ARG A 394 -22.48 -22.97 -16.05
N MET A 395 -22.07 -21.89 -15.38
CA MET A 395 -21.90 -21.88 -13.93
C MET A 395 -23.22 -22.17 -13.20
N LYS A 396 -24.37 -21.71 -13.71
CA LYS A 396 -25.69 -22.03 -13.11
C LYS A 396 -25.96 -23.54 -13.13
N ILE A 397 -25.55 -24.24 -14.19
CA ILE A 397 -25.70 -25.70 -14.30
C ILE A 397 -24.78 -26.42 -13.31
N ILE A 398 -23.53 -25.97 -13.18
CA ILE A 398 -22.52 -26.65 -12.34
C ILE A 398 -22.74 -26.40 -10.86
N TYR A 399 -22.99 -25.15 -10.47
CA TYR A 399 -23.06 -24.74 -9.05
C TYR A 399 -24.51 -24.63 -8.53
N GLY A 400 -25.51 -24.61 -9.40
CA GLY A 400 -26.92 -24.58 -9.01
C GLY A 400 -27.27 -23.35 -8.16
N ASN A 401 -27.96 -23.60 -7.04
CA ASN A 401 -28.39 -22.59 -6.08
C ASN A 401 -27.23 -21.89 -5.34
N LYS A 402 -26.00 -22.41 -5.42
CA LYS A 402 -24.82 -21.78 -4.82
C LYS A 402 -24.27 -20.63 -5.65
N LEU A 403 -24.60 -20.55 -6.94
CA LEU A 403 -24.11 -19.46 -7.78
C LEU A 403 -24.79 -18.15 -7.40
N VAL A 404 -24.00 -17.19 -6.95
CA VAL A 404 -24.44 -15.83 -6.67
C VAL A 404 -23.90 -14.92 -7.77
N PHE A 405 -24.78 -14.56 -8.72
CA PHE A 405 -24.45 -13.59 -9.76
C PHE A 405 -24.71 -12.17 -9.27
N LEU A 406 -23.63 -11.40 -9.15
CA LEU A 406 -23.62 -10.05 -8.63
C LEU A 406 -23.49 -9.04 -9.78
N THR A 407 -24.25 -7.96 -9.67
CA THR A 407 -24.25 -6.83 -10.60
C THR A 407 -24.03 -5.54 -9.83
N GLY A 408 -23.90 -4.44 -10.55
CA GLY A 408 -23.81 -3.15 -9.92
C GLY A 408 -25.02 -2.73 -9.09
N GLU A 409 -26.17 -3.35 -9.33
CA GLU A 409 -27.43 -3.09 -8.61
C GLU A 409 -27.62 -4.02 -7.41
N THR A 410 -26.99 -5.21 -7.41
CA THR A 410 -27.21 -6.22 -6.38
C THR A 410 -26.06 -6.34 -5.38
N ILE A 411 -24.88 -5.81 -5.72
CA ILE A 411 -23.68 -5.99 -4.89
C ILE A 411 -23.79 -5.39 -3.49
N GLU A 412 -24.47 -4.25 -3.35
CA GLU A 412 -24.64 -3.55 -2.06
C GLU A 412 -25.54 -4.31 -1.07
N ALA A 413 -26.30 -5.30 -1.54
CA ALA A 413 -27.05 -6.19 -0.65
C ALA A 413 -26.14 -7.20 0.08
N TYR A 414 -24.89 -7.37 -0.37
CA TYR A 414 -23.93 -8.33 0.17
C TYR A 414 -22.79 -7.68 0.94
N ILE A 415 -22.33 -6.51 0.50
CA ILE A 415 -21.17 -5.82 1.08
C ILE A 415 -21.36 -4.30 1.05
N ASP A 416 -20.73 -3.62 2.00
CA ASP A 416 -20.70 -2.16 2.04
C ASP A 416 -19.49 -1.67 1.27
N ILE A 417 -19.69 -0.79 0.28
CA ILE A 417 -18.59 -0.26 -0.54
C ILE A 417 -18.19 1.13 -0.03
N PRO A 418 -16.99 1.30 0.54
CA PRO A 418 -16.53 2.62 1.00
C PRO A 418 -16.44 3.61 -0.16
N ALA A 419 -16.79 4.87 0.11
CA ALA A 419 -16.82 5.92 -0.92
C ALA A 419 -15.50 6.07 -1.70
N ARG A 420 -14.36 5.85 -1.04
CA ARG A 420 -13.04 5.88 -1.70
C ARG A 420 -12.82 4.71 -2.65
N ILE A 421 -13.30 3.51 -2.31
CA ILE A 421 -13.29 2.36 -3.23
C ILE A 421 -14.25 2.60 -4.40
N GLU A 422 -15.45 3.10 -4.12
CA GLU A 422 -16.47 3.39 -5.15
C GLU A 422 -15.94 4.38 -6.20
N SER A 423 -15.09 5.33 -5.81
CA SER A 423 -14.46 6.28 -6.74
C SER A 423 -13.61 5.61 -7.84
N PHE A 424 -13.18 4.36 -7.65
CA PHE A 424 -12.42 3.57 -8.63
C PHE A 424 -13.29 2.76 -9.59
N ARG A 425 -14.60 2.62 -9.33
CA ARG A 425 -15.50 1.74 -10.09
C ARG A 425 -15.46 1.98 -11.59
N GLU A 426 -15.57 3.23 -12.02
CA GLU A 426 -15.53 3.56 -13.45
C GLU A 426 -14.12 3.63 -14.03
N SER A 427 -13.20 4.28 -13.31
CA SER A 427 -11.86 4.60 -13.83
C SER A 427 -10.88 3.44 -13.76
N LYS A 428 -11.07 2.51 -12.82
CA LYS A 428 -10.18 1.38 -12.49
C LYS A 428 -10.99 0.13 -12.14
N ARG A 429 -11.90 -0.26 -13.04
CA ARG A 429 -12.79 -1.44 -12.93
C ARG A 429 -12.12 -2.73 -12.42
N ALA A 430 -10.87 -2.99 -12.84
CA ALA A 430 -10.13 -4.17 -12.38
C ALA A 430 -9.85 -4.12 -10.86
N PHE A 431 -9.35 -2.99 -10.35
CA PHE A 431 -9.11 -2.80 -8.92
C PHE A 431 -10.42 -2.81 -8.11
N PHE A 432 -11.49 -2.22 -8.65
CA PHE A 432 -12.81 -2.32 -8.03
C PHE A 432 -13.25 -3.79 -7.90
N SER A 433 -13.20 -4.56 -8.99
CA SER A 433 -13.51 -6.00 -8.94
C SER A 433 -12.57 -6.79 -8.03
N ASP A 434 -11.30 -6.38 -7.92
CA ASP A 434 -10.36 -6.96 -6.98
C ASP A 434 -10.81 -6.77 -5.52
N TYR A 435 -11.38 -5.60 -5.19
CA TYR A 435 -11.89 -5.32 -3.85
C TYR A 435 -13.12 -6.18 -3.55
N ILE A 436 -14.08 -6.18 -4.49
CA ILE A 436 -15.33 -6.94 -4.36
C ILE A 436 -15.05 -8.41 -4.07
N ARG A 437 -14.14 -9.04 -4.82
CA ARG A 437 -13.82 -10.45 -4.59
C ARG A 437 -13.19 -10.71 -3.22
N THR A 438 -12.30 -9.83 -2.79
CA THR A 438 -11.62 -9.98 -1.51
C THR A 438 -12.59 -9.81 -0.36
N GLU A 439 -13.46 -8.79 -0.40
CA GLU A 439 -14.43 -8.58 0.67
C GLU A 439 -15.47 -9.70 0.75
N LEU A 440 -16.01 -10.15 -0.39
CA LEU A 440 -16.97 -11.26 -0.41
C LEU A 440 -16.38 -12.53 0.20
N LEU A 441 -15.16 -12.90 -0.20
CA LEU A 441 -14.49 -14.08 0.33
C LEU A 441 -14.05 -13.90 1.79
N LEU A 442 -13.67 -12.68 2.21
CA LEU A 442 -13.37 -12.40 3.60
C LEU A 442 -14.61 -12.57 4.49
N ARG A 443 -15.77 -12.08 4.02
CA ARG A 443 -17.02 -12.05 4.77
C ARG A 443 -17.75 -13.39 4.79
N TYR A 444 -17.78 -14.10 3.66
CA TYR A 444 -18.61 -15.29 3.47
C TYR A 444 -17.82 -16.58 3.24
N GLY A 445 -16.49 -16.48 3.05
CA GLY A 445 -15.70 -17.55 2.47
C GLY A 445 -16.22 -17.93 1.07
N GLY A 446 -16.11 -19.21 0.72
CA GLY A 446 -16.65 -19.74 -0.54
C GLY A 446 -15.70 -19.53 -1.71
N THR A 447 -16.25 -19.30 -2.90
CA THR A 447 -15.48 -19.27 -4.15
C THR A 447 -15.76 -17.99 -4.94
N TRP A 448 -14.71 -17.37 -5.47
CA TRP A 448 -14.79 -16.36 -6.53
C TRP A 448 -14.41 -16.97 -7.87
N ILE A 449 -15.19 -16.66 -8.90
CA ILE A 449 -14.88 -17.01 -10.29
C ILE A 449 -15.12 -15.79 -11.20
N ASP A 450 -14.08 -15.39 -11.95
CA ASP A 450 -14.24 -14.38 -12.99
C ASP A 450 -15.31 -14.80 -14.02
N SER A 451 -16.12 -13.84 -14.46
CA SER A 451 -17.28 -14.06 -15.34
C SER A 451 -16.95 -14.53 -16.77
N THR A 452 -15.67 -14.66 -17.12
CA THR A 452 -15.21 -15.26 -18.39
C THR A 452 -14.54 -16.63 -18.20
N VAL A 453 -14.65 -17.25 -17.03
CA VAL A 453 -14.03 -18.55 -16.77
C VAL A 453 -14.95 -19.67 -17.28
N PHE A 454 -14.38 -20.55 -18.08
CA PHE A 454 -14.97 -21.85 -18.38
C PHE A 454 -14.55 -22.82 -17.28
N THR A 455 -15.51 -23.26 -16.47
CA THR A 455 -15.30 -24.22 -15.37
C THR A 455 -15.96 -25.56 -15.70
N THR A 456 -15.56 -26.64 -15.05
CA THR A 456 -16.11 -27.98 -15.27
C THR A 456 -16.57 -28.60 -13.95
N ASN A 457 -17.46 -29.61 -14.04
CA ASN A 457 -17.87 -30.37 -12.87
C ASN A 457 -16.69 -31.12 -12.22
N GLN A 458 -15.70 -31.53 -13.01
CA GLN A 458 -14.46 -32.12 -12.49
C GLN A 458 -13.75 -31.12 -11.57
N PHE A 459 -13.48 -29.91 -12.06
CA PHE A 459 -12.79 -28.89 -11.26
C PHE A 459 -13.57 -28.47 -10.02
N TYR A 460 -14.91 -28.43 -10.11
CA TYR A 460 -15.76 -28.18 -8.94
C TYR A 460 -15.54 -29.23 -7.84
N LYS A 461 -15.56 -30.52 -8.20
CA LYS A 461 -15.33 -31.62 -7.25
C LYS A 461 -13.93 -31.58 -6.67
N GLU A 462 -12.91 -31.35 -7.49
CA GLU A 462 -11.52 -31.21 -7.02
C GLU A 462 -11.37 -30.06 -6.01
N ASN A 463 -11.98 -28.90 -6.29
CA ASN A 463 -11.96 -27.75 -5.38
C ASN A 463 -12.63 -28.06 -4.03
N LEU A 464 -13.77 -28.75 -4.04
CA LEU A 464 -14.43 -29.22 -2.82
C LEU A 464 -13.52 -30.16 -2.03
N GLU A 465 -12.97 -31.19 -2.68
CA GLU A 465 -12.11 -32.18 -2.03
C GLU A 465 -10.85 -31.56 -1.43
N ILE A 466 -10.27 -30.55 -2.09
CA ILE A 466 -9.09 -29.84 -1.60
C ILE A 466 -9.43 -29.07 -0.32
N LEU A 467 -10.54 -28.34 -0.30
CA LEU A 467 -10.92 -27.48 0.82
C LEU A 467 -11.68 -28.19 1.95
N GLU A 468 -12.15 -29.43 1.72
CA GLU A 468 -12.68 -30.31 2.77
C GLU A 468 -11.58 -31.12 3.47
N LYS A 469 -10.38 -31.24 2.88
CA LYS A 469 -9.23 -31.89 3.53
C LYS A 469 -8.67 -30.99 4.63
N ASN A 470 -8.49 -31.57 5.82
CA ASN A 470 -7.87 -30.91 6.96
C ASN A 470 -6.48 -30.37 6.56
N ASP A 471 -6.22 -29.12 6.97
CA ASP A 471 -5.03 -28.28 6.73
C ASP A 471 -5.05 -27.32 5.51
N ASN A 472 -5.97 -27.47 4.54
CA ASN A 472 -6.14 -26.43 3.51
C ASN A 472 -7.12 -25.35 3.99
N ASN A 473 -6.75 -24.08 3.79
CA ASN A 473 -7.63 -22.94 4.07
C ASN A 473 -7.84 -21.99 2.89
N LEU A 474 -7.04 -22.13 1.84
CA LEU A 474 -7.13 -21.31 0.63
C LEU A 474 -6.68 -22.14 -0.57
N TYR A 475 -7.44 -22.05 -1.64
CA TYR A 475 -7.09 -22.60 -2.93
C TYR A 475 -7.10 -21.51 -4.01
N VAL A 476 -5.96 -21.39 -4.69
CA VAL A 476 -5.66 -20.39 -5.71
C VAL A 476 -4.76 -21.03 -6.76
N LEU A 477 -4.78 -20.46 -7.96
CA LEU A 477 -3.91 -20.90 -9.04
C LEU A 477 -2.56 -20.19 -8.92
N ARG A 478 -1.49 -20.96 -8.74
CA ARG A 478 -0.14 -20.43 -8.49
C ARG A 478 0.70 -20.40 -9.75
N ILE A 479 1.55 -19.38 -9.88
CA ILE A 479 2.54 -19.33 -10.96
C ILE A 479 3.66 -20.32 -10.62
N PRO A 480 3.98 -21.33 -11.46
CA PRO A 480 4.96 -22.36 -11.10
C PRO A 480 6.35 -21.84 -10.77
N GLU A 481 6.78 -20.79 -11.47
CA GLU A 481 8.12 -20.22 -11.32
C GLU A 481 8.27 -19.31 -10.09
N ASN A 482 7.16 -18.83 -9.52
CA ASN A 482 7.16 -18.04 -8.28
C ASN A 482 6.00 -18.50 -7.37
N PRO A 483 6.29 -19.29 -6.31
CA PRO A 483 5.26 -19.93 -5.50
C PRO A 483 4.38 -18.93 -4.73
N TYR A 484 4.85 -17.70 -4.51
CA TYR A 484 4.11 -16.62 -3.85
C TYR A 484 3.18 -15.85 -4.79
N ARG A 485 3.31 -16.03 -6.10
CA ARG A 485 2.44 -15.38 -7.08
C ARG A 485 1.27 -16.27 -7.44
N ILE A 486 0.12 -15.62 -7.55
CA ILE A 486 -1.16 -16.27 -7.84
C ILE A 486 -1.81 -15.64 -9.05
N SER A 487 -2.82 -16.30 -9.60
CA SER A 487 -3.84 -15.69 -10.44
C SER A 487 -5.09 -15.45 -9.60
N ASN A 488 -5.58 -14.21 -9.58
CA ASN A 488 -6.70 -13.78 -8.73
C ASN A 488 -8.07 -13.88 -9.42
N TRP A 489 -8.14 -14.43 -10.63
CA TRP A 489 -9.40 -14.65 -11.34
C TRP A 489 -10.18 -15.90 -10.85
N PHE A 490 -9.56 -16.70 -9.97
CA PHE A 490 -10.19 -17.77 -9.22
C PHE A 490 -9.56 -17.86 -7.83
N LEU A 491 -10.37 -17.77 -6.77
CA LEU A 491 -9.95 -18.00 -5.39
C LEU A 491 -11.05 -18.77 -4.65
N SER A 492 -10.68 -19.65 -3.73
CA SER A 492 -11.63 -20.34 -2.86
C SER A 492 -11.08 -20.49 -1.45
N THR A 493 -11.92 -20.32 -0.43
CA THR A 493 -11.55 -20.53 0.97
C THR A 493 -12.70 -21.17 1.74
N ASN A 494 -12.35 -22.07 2.66
CA ASN A 494 -13.28 -22.67 3.61
C ASN A 494 -13.35 -21.87 4.92
N GLN A 495 -12.93 -20.60 4.91
CA GLN A 495 -12.92 -19.73 6.08
C GLN A 495 -13.55 -18.37 5.79
N THR A 496 -14.39 -17.88 6.69
CA THR A 496 -14.54 -16.43 6.88
C THR A 496 -13.31 -15.90 7.60
N GLY A 497 -12.95 -14.63 7.42
CA GLY A 497 -11.80 -14.06 8.13
C GLY A 497 -10.46 -14.68 7.74
N ASN A 498 -10.35 -15.32 6.55
CA ASN A 498 -9.09 -15.92 6.12
C ASN A 498 -7.95 -14.89 6.14
N ARG A 499 -6.79 -15.27 6.72
CA ARG A 499 -5.75 -14.31 7.10
C ARG A 499 -5.22 -13.48 5.92
N ILE A 500 -4.86 -14.12 4.81
CA ILE A 500 -4.31 -13.38 3.67
C ILE A 500 -5.38 -12.52 2.99
N LEU A 501 -6.64 -12.94 2.97
CA LEU A 501 -7.74 -12.10 2.47
C LEU A 501 -7.98 -10.88 3.36
N ALA A 502 -7.86 -11.02 4.68
CA ALA A 502 -7.98 -9.91 5.63
C ALA A 502 -6.86 -8.87 5.43
N LEU A 503 -5.62 -9.33 5.23
CA LEU A 503 -4.47 -8.47 4.90
C LEU A 503 -4.67 -7.75 3.55
N MET A 504 -5.15 -8.47 2.53
CA MET A 504 -5.46 -7.88 1.22
C MET A 504 -6.56 -6.81 1.34
N TYR A 505 -7.65 -7.10 2.04
CA TYR A 505 -8.74 -6.16 2.28
C TYR A 505 -8.25 -4.88 2.95
N ALA A 506 -7.51 -5.01 4.06
CA ALA A 506 -6.95 -3.89 4.79
C ALA A 506 -6.01 -3.04 3.91
N THR A 507 -5.14 -3.69 3.13
CA THR A 507 -4.22 -3.02 2.21
C THR A 507 -4.97 -2.23 1.15
N MET A 508 -6.03 -2.78 0.57
CA MET A 508 -6.83 -2.11 -0.47
C MET A 508 -7.58 -0.89 0.07
N LEU A 509 -8.12 -0.98 1.29
CA LEU A 509 -8.75 0.17 1.97
C LEU A 509 -7.74 1.31 2.18
N ILE A 510 -6.61 1.00 2.83
CA ILE A 510 -5.56 2.00 3.12
C ILE A 510 -5.02 2.60 1.81
N PHE A 511 -4.88 1.78 0.78
CA PHE A 511 -4.44 2.23 -0.54
C PHE A 511 -5.42 3.23 -1.16
N ALA A 512 -6.72 2.93 -1.15
CA ALA A 512 -7.75 3.81 -1.71
C ALA A 512 -7.90 5.14 -0.93
N GLU A 513 -7.67 5.12 0.38
CA GLU A 513 -7.63 6.34 1.20
C GLU A 513 -6.43 7.22 0.86
N LYS A 514 -5.25 6.63 0.68
CA LYS A 514 -3.99 7.39 0.50
C LYS A 514 -3.69 7.78 -0.95
N ARG A 515 -4.30 7.11 -1.94
CA ARG A 515 -3.94 7.29 -3.36
C ARG A 515 -5.16 7.43 -4.25
N ASN A 516 -4.98 8.18 -5.33
CA ASN A 516 -5.99 8.36 -6.38
C ASN A 516 -5.67 7.55 -7.67
N SER A 517 -4.53 6.86 -7.70
CA SER A 517 -4.07 6.10 -8.86
C SER A 517 -3.35 4.82 -8.44
N LEU A 518 -3.56 3.76 -9.22
CA LEU A 518 -2.88 2.47 -9.08
C LEU A 518 -1.39 2.61 -9.36
N PHE A 519 -0.59 1.73 -8.76
CA PHE A 519 0.79 1.52 -9.17
C PHE A 519 0.83 0.90 -10.57
N GLU A 520 0.11 -0.21 -10.73
CA GLU A 520 -0.03 -0.91 -11.99
C GLU A 520 -1.33 -1.70 -12.09
N TYR A 521 -1.57 -2.33 -13.23
CA TYR A 521 -2.76 -3.16 -13.47
C TYR A 521 -2.74 -4.46 -12.65
N TYR A 522 -1.57 -5.05 -12.39
CA TYR A 522 -1.43 -6.35 -11.70
C TYR A 522 -1.10 -6.23 -10.21
N GLN A 523 -1.42 -5.08 -9.60
CA GLN A 523 -1.05 -4.74 -8.22
C GLN A 523 -1.55 -5.75 -7.18
N TYR A 524 -2.72 -6.37 -7.37
CA TYR A 524 -3.24 -7.42 -6.49
C TYR A 524 -2.27 -8.59 -6.32
N HIS A 525 -1.64 -9.03 -7.41
CA HIS A 525 -0.72 -10.16 -7.40
C HIS A 525 0.55 -9.84 -6.62
N THR A 526 1.06 -8.62 -6.74
CA THR A 526 2.23 -8.18 -5.97
C THR A 526 1.87 -7.97 -4.50
N PHE A 527 0.72 -7.37 -4.20
CA PHE A 527 0.25 -7.22 -2.82
C PHE A 527 0.13 -8.58 -2.12
N PHE A 528 -0.50 -9.55 -2.77
CA PHE A 528 -0.62 -10.91 -2.24
C PHE A 528 0.75 -11.54 -1.95
N GLU A 529 1.68 -11.45 -2.91
CA GLU A 529 3.03 -11.98 -2.78
C GLU A 529 3.82 -11.32 -1.63
N ILE A 530 3.74 -10.00 -1.49
CA ILE A 530 4.43 -9.25 -0.42
C ILE A 530 3.83 -9.62 0.93
N LEU A 531 2.51 -9.54 1.08
CA LEU A 531 1.83 -9.78 2.36
C LEU A 531 2.01 -11.22 2.84
N THR A 532 2.00 -12.19 1.92
CA THR A 532 2.27 -13.60 2.24
C THR A 532 3.70 -13.80 2.77
N GLN A 533 4.67 -13.00 2.33
CA GLN A 533 6.05 -13.07 2.82
C GLN A 533 6.25 -12.31 4.14
N LEU A 534 5.51 -11.23 4.36
CA LEU A 534 5.66 -10.38 5.55
C LEU A 534 4.85 -10.84 6.76
N ASP A 535 3.72 -11.55 6.57
CA ASP A 535 2.89 -12.06 7.66
C ASP A 535 3.13 -13.55 7.91
N LYS A 536 3.56 -13.88 9.14
CA LYS A 536 3.97 -15.25 9.51
C LYS A 536 2.84 -16.27 9.33
N GLN A 537 1.63 -15.95 9.79
CA GLN A 537 0.49 -16.86 9.70
C GLN A 537 0.09 -17.08 8.24
N ALA A 538 0.00 -16.00 7.45
CA ALA A 538 -0.28 -16.10 6.03
C ALA A 538 0.78 -16.95 5.29
N ASN A 539 2.06 -16.79 5.64
CA ASN A 539 3.15 -17.58 5.06
C ASN A 539 2.99 -19.07 5.36
N GLU A 540 2.80 -19.43 6.63
CA GLU A 540 2.69 -20.82 7.08
C GLU A 540 1.48 -21.52 6.45
N ASP A 541 0.31 -20.87 6.45
CA ASP A 541 -0.91 -21.41 5.84
C ASP A 541 -0.73 -21.58 4.33
N PHE A 542 -0.15 -20.57 3.67
CA PHE A 542 0.03 -20.60 2.23
C PHE A 542 1.03 -21.67 1.77
N HIS A 543 2.02 -22.05 2.58
CA HIS A 543 2.91 -23.16 2.26
C HIS A 543 2.26 -24.52 2.38
N LYS A 544 1.33 -24.70 3.33
CA LYS A 544 0.58 -25.96 3.51
C LYS A 544 -0.47 -26.18 2.42
N ASN A 545 -1.04 -25.08 1.91
CA ASN A 545 -2.11 -25.13 0.91
C ASN A 545 -1.68 -25.87 -0.37
N TYR A 546 -2.59 -26.71 -0.88
CA TYR A 546 -2.43 -27.51 -2.09
C TYR A 546 -1.98 -26.70 -3.31
N ARG A 547 -1.19 -27.35 -4.19
CA ARG A 547 -0.66 -26.77 -5.42
C ARG A 547 -0.90 -27.73 -6.59
N ASN A 548 -1.65 -27.27 -7.59
CA ASN A 548 -1.71 -27.92 -8.91
C ASN A 548 -0.77 -27.21 -9.90
N ASN A 549 -0.68 -27.75 -11.11
CA ASN A 549 0.04 -27.15 -12.23
C ASN A 549 -0.91 -26.70 -13.35
N TYR A 550 -2.11 -26.21 -13.02
CA TYR A 550 -3.12 -25.80 -14.01
C TYR A 550 -2.82 -24.43 -14.62
N GLN A 551 -2.16 -23.55 -13.87
CA GLN A 551 -1.95 -22.17 -14.26
C GLN A 551 -1.23 -21.99 -15.62
N PRO A 552 -0.19 -22.77 -16.00
CA PRO A 552 0.43 -22.68 -17.33
C PRO A 552 -0.53 -22.94 -18.50
N TYR A 553 -1.55 -23.77 -18.28
CA TYR A 553 -2.48 -24.27 -19.29
C TYR A 553 -3.86 -23.60 -19.21
N ALA A 554 -4.08 -22.72 -18.23
CA ALA A 554 -5.37 -22.09 -17.94
C ALA A 554 -5.87 -21.13 -19.03
N HIS A 555 -5.07 -20.86 -20.06
CA HIS A 555 -5.44 -20.03 -21.21
C HIS A 555 -5.38 -20.78 -22.54
N ASP A 556 -5.21 -22.10 -22.54
CA ASP A 556 -4.99 -22.84 -23.79
C ASP A 556 -6.23 -22.89 -24.68
N VAL A 557 -7.43 -22.92 -24.10
CA VAL A 557 -8.66 -22.77 -24.87
C VAL A 557 -8.71 -21.39 -25.52
N LEU A 558 -8.32 -20.33 -24.80
CA LEU A 558 -8.24 -18.97 -25.33
C LEU A 558 -7.26 -18.86 -26.51
N LYS A 559 -6.09 -19.51 -26.44
CA LYS A 559 -5.10 -19.54 -27.53
C LYS A 559 -5.67 -20.14 -28.82
N ASN A 560 -6.67 -21.02 -28.71
CA ASN A 560 -7.32 -21.72 -29.82
C ASN A 560 -8.61 -21.06 -30.34
N PHE A 561 -9.07 -19.93 -29.77
CA PHE A 561 -10.36 -19.29 -30.10
C PHE A 561 -10.67 -19.09 -31.59
N ARG A 562 -9.63 -18.86 -32.39
CA ARG A 562 -9.73 -18.61 -33.84
C ARG A 562 -9.67 -19.86 -34.69
N ASN A 563 -9.17 -20.96 -34.13
CA ASN A 563 -9.05 -22.23 -34.83
C ASN A 563 -10.43 -22.84 -35.05
N ASP A 564 -10.56 -23.69 -36.07
CA ASP A 564 -11.77 -24.48 -36.26
C ASP A 564 -11.96 -25.43 -35.07
N TRP A 565 -13.22 -25.67 -34.72
CA TRP A 565 -13.60 -26.53 -33.63
C TRP A 565 -13.08 -27.94 -33.86
N ASP A 566 -12.31 -28.41 -32.89
CA ASP A 566 -11.84 -29.79 -32.79
C ASP A 566 -12.20 -30.28 -31.39
N ARG A 567 -13.12 -31.24 -31.33
CA ARG A 567 -13.62 -31.79 -30.06
C ARG A 567 -12.54 -32.58 -29.33
N GLU A 568 -11.68 -33.29 -30.05
CA GLU A 568 -10.60 -34.07 -29.43
C GLU A 568 -9.56 -33.13 -28.82
N LEU A 569 -9.16 -32.09 -29.56
CA LEU A 569 -8.28 -31.05 -29.02
C LEU A 569 -8.91 -30.38 -27.80
N PHE A 570 -10.17 -29.96 -27.89
CA PHE A 570 -10.87 -29.36 -26.75
C PHE A 570 -10.84 -30.26 -25.51
N ASN A 571 -11.19 -31.55 -25.67
CA ASN A 571 -11.14 -32.52 -24.58
C ASN A 571 -9.73 -32.68 -23.99
N LYS A 572 -8.69 -32.69 -24.82
CA LYS A 572 -7.28 -32.72 -24.37
C LYS A 572 -6.94 -31.48 -23.55
N LEU A 573 -7.33 -30.28 -24.00
CA LEU A 573 -7.07 -29.03 -23.28
C LEU A 573 -7.77 -29.00 -21.91
N ILE A 574 -9.03 -29.45 -21.85
CA ILE A 574 -9.81 -29.54 -20.60
C ILE A 574 -9.23 -30.61 -19.67
N ALA A 575 -8.76 -31.74 -20.19
CA ALA A 575 -8.10 -32.76 -19.38
C ALA A 575 -6.78 -32.26 -18.77
N CYS A 576 -6.01 -31.43 -19.49
CA CYS A 576 -4.81 -30.79 -18.96
C CYS A 576 -5.12 -29.74 -17.89
N CYS A 577 -6.19 -28.97 -18.08
CA CYS A 577 -6.60 -27.92 -17.16
C CYS A 577 -8.12 -27.74 -17.21
N PRO A 578 -8.84 -28.26 -16.19
CA PRO A 578 -10.31 -28.33 -16.19
C PRO A 578 -11.00 -26.99 -15.84
N ILE A 579 -10.21 -25.91 -15.73
CA ILE A 579 -10.66 -24.53 -15.57
C ILE A 579 -9.90 -23.62 -16.56
N GLN A 580 -10.60 -22.83 -17.37
CA GLN A 580 -9.99 -22.06 -18.45
C GLN A 580 -10.43 -20.60 -18.38
N LYS A 581 -9.46 -19.68 -18.25
CA LYS A 581 -9.69 -18.23 -18.26
C LYS A 581 -9.74 -17.72 -19.69
N LEU A 582 -10.95 -17.34 -20.11
CA LEU A 582 -11.22 -16.76 -21.43
C LEU A 582 -11.18 -15.23 -21.38
N THR A 583 -11.50 -14.58 -22.51
CA THR A 583 -11.58 -13.12 -22.61
C THR A 583 -12.85 -12.67 -23.33
N TYR A 584 -13.38 -11.51 -22.92
CA TYR A 584 -14.45 -10.81 -23.63
C TYR A 584 -13.91 -9.75 -24.60
N LYS A 585 -12.59 -9.45 -24.57
CA LYS A 585 -11.94 -8.41 -25.38
C LYS A 585 -11.47 -8.91 -26.76
N SER A 586 -11.92 -10.08 -27.20
CA SER A 586 -11.51 -10.65 -28.50
C SER A 586 -12.09 -9.86 -29.66
N ASN A 587 -11.26 -9.48 -30.63
CA ASN A 587 -11.75 -9.02 -31.93
C ASN A 587 -12.45 -10.19 -32.64
N LEU A 588 -13.77 -10.06 -32.84
CA LEU A 588 -14.65 -11.09 -33.40
C LEU A 588 -14.79 -11.01 -34.92
N LEU A 589 -14.23 -9.96 -35.54
CA LEU A 589 -14.23 -9.80 -36.99
C LEU A 589 -13.46 -10.96 -37.62
N HIS A 590 -14.05 -11.55 -38.67
CA HIS A 590 -13.48 -12.67 -39.44
C HIS A 590 -13.34 -14.01 -38.70
N LEU A 591 -14.00 -14.23 -37.56
CA LEU A 591 -14.06 -15.56 -36.95
C LEU A 591 -14.87 -16.54 -37.81
N ARG A 592 -14.28 -17.71 -38.11
CA ARG A 592 -14.93 -18.82 -38.82
C ARG A 592 -16.20 -19.27 -38.07
N THR A 593 -17.23 -19.71 -38.80
CA THR A 593 -18.54 -20.07 -38.22
C THR A 593 -18.45 -21.22 -37.21
N HIS A 594 -17.48 -22.11 -37.40
CA HIS A 594 -17.20 -23.25 -36.52
C HIS A 594 -15.96 -23.03 -35.66
N SER A 595 -15.54 -21.79 -35.40
CA SER A 595 -14.37 -21.57 -34.54
C SER A 595 -14.64 -21.99 -33.09
N PHE A 596 -13.58 -22.29 -32.33
CA PHE A 596 -13.68 -22.59 -30.89
C PHE A 596 -14.56 -21.58 -30.14
N TYR A 597 -14.34 -20.28 -30.36
CA TYR A 597 -15.12 -19.22 -29.71
C TYR A 597 -16.63 -19.34 -29.98
N LYS A 598 -17.04 -19.46 -31.26
CA LYS A 598 -18.46 -19.53 -31.62
C LYS A 598 -19.10 -20.83 -31.15
N THR A 599 -18.37 -21.94 -31.19
CA THR A 599 -18.87 -23.23 -30.70
C THR A 599 -19.04 -23.23 -29.18
N ILE A 600 -18.10 -22.64 -28.43
CA ILE A 600 -18.22 -22.49 -26.97
C ILE A 600 -19.45 -21.64 -26.63
N ILE A 601 -19.67 -20.50 -27.29
CA ILE A 601 -20.87 -19.67 -27.02
C ILE A 601 -22.17 -20.44 -27.29
N ARG A 602 -22.24 -21.21 -28.38
CA ARG A 602 -23.46 -21.96 -28.73
C ARG A 602 -23.74 -23.12 -27.79
N ASN A 603 -22.68 -23.77 -27.29
CA ASN A 603 -22.78 -25.07 -26.62
C ASN A 603 -22.23 -25.07 -25.18
N ALA A 604 -21.96 -23.91 -24.57
CA ALA A 604 -21.33 -23.82 -23.26
C ALA A 604 -22.06 -24.63 -22.17
N ALA A 605 -23.37 -24.81 -22.27
CA ALA A 605 -24.14 -25.63 -21.33
C ALA A 605 -23.87 -27.14 -21.43
N PHE A 606 -23.46 -27.63 -22.61
CA PHE A 606 -23.33 -29.05 -22.94
C PHE A 606 -21.88 -29.55 -23.10
N LEU A 607 -20.92 -28.61 -23.23
CA LEU A 607 -19.48 -28.89 -23.20
C LEU A 607 -18.98 -29.19 -21.78
#